data_AF-A0A9E7C1T1-F1
#
_entry.id   AF-A0A9E7C1T1-F1
#
_cell.length_a   1.000
_cell.length_b   1.000
_cell.length_c   1.000
_cell.angle_alpha   90.00
_cell.angle_beta   90.00
_cell.angle_gamma   90.00
#
_symmetry.space_group_name_H-M   'P 1'
#
loop_
_entity.id
_entity.type
_entity.pdbx_description
1 polymer ?
#
loop_
_entity_poly.entity_id
_entity_poly.type
_entity_poly.pdbx_seq_one_letter_code
_entity_poly.pdbx_strand_id
1 'polypeptide(L)'
;MLRAPIAVLAAAAVAAGALAAPAVASKAPTRSEARFIAKAVRTTSLGGANQLDRSWYRVNRIRVSSLSDSWAIAWQTATKAGEGKFQPAYFILAQPQGAKRWVVMSLGTALVGCGVAPNVVIKDLTGGTCPPGEGIRGS
;
A
#
# COMPACT_ATOMS: atom_id res chain seq x y z
N MET A 1 49.38 -2.55 52.33
CA MET A 1 48.69 -1.63 53.25
C MET A 1 47.76 -0.74 52.44
N LEU A 2 46.48 -0.71 52.85
CA LEU A 2 45.33 -0.13 52.15
C LEU A 2 45.42 1.39 51.93
N ARG A 3 44.95 1.84 50.77
CA ARG A 3 44.23 3.12 50.61
C ARG A 3 43.10 2.95 49.58
N ALA A 4 41.88 2.80 50.07
CA ALA A 4 40.64 3.21 49.40
C ALA A 4 40.13 4.47 50.14
N PRO A 5 39.11 5.26 49.72
CA PRO A 5 38.00 4.89 48.81
C PRO A 5 37.41 6.05 47.94
N ILE A 6 36.24 5.79 47.34
CA ILE A 6 35.18 6.74 46.87
C ILE A 6 35.49 7.38 45.48
N ALA A 7 34.66 7.23 44.43
CA ALA A 7 33.25 7.59 44.39
C ALA A 7 32.42 6.78 43.39
N VAL A 8 31.27 6.36 43.89
CA VAL A 8 30.11 5.88 43.14
C VAL A 8 29.50 7.07 42.39
N LEU A 9 29.31 6.93 41.08
CA LEU A 9 28.37 7.75 40.33
C LEU A 9 27.58 6.84 39.41
N ALA A 10 26.53 6.26 40.00
CA ALA A 10 25.42 5.66 39.29
C ALA A 10 24.63 6.79 38.62
N ALA A 11 24.77 6.95 37.31
CA ALA A 11 23.84 7.73 36.50
C ALA A 11 22.84 6.76 35.86
N ALA A 12 21.74 6.52 36.57
CA ALA A 12 20.55 5.88 36.03
C ALA A 12 19.90 6.84 35.02
N ALA A 13 20.19 6.65 33.73
CA ALA A 13 19.44 7.29 32.66
C ALA A 13 18.18 6.46 32.36
N VAL A 14 17.09 6.77 33.06
CA VAL A 14 15.74 6.35 32.71
C VAL A 14 15.33 7.08 31.43
N ALA A 15 15.67 6.52 30.28
CA ALA A 15 15.12 6.98 29.00
C ALA A 15 13.75 6.34 28.81
N ALA A 16 12.72 7.11 29.18
CA ALA A 16 11.32 6.80 28.96
C ALA A 16 11.07 6.31 27.53
N GLY A 17 10.33 5.20 27.43
CA GLY A 17 9.95 4.59 26.17
C GLY A 17 9.14 5.54 25.30
N ALA A 18 9.77 6.08 24.27
CA ALA A 18 9.07 6.40 23.04
C ALA A 18 8.87 5.07 22.31
N LEU A 19 7.74 4.40 22.57
CA LEU A 19 7.17 3.49 21.57
C LEU A 19 6.80 4.37 20.38
N ALA A 20 7.78 4.65 19.52
CA ALA A 20 7.51 5.00 18.14
C ALA A 20 6.78 3.77 17.58
N ALA A 21 5.45 3.77 17.70
CA ALA A 21 4.63 2.86 16.91
C ALA A 21 5.13 3.06 15.49
N PRO A 22 5.72 2.03 14.84
CA PRO A 22 6.11 2.19 13.46
C PRO A 22 4.83 2.65 12.76
N ALA A 23 4.86 3.82 12.13
CA ALA A 23 3.85 4.16 11.16
C ALA A 23 3.95 3.03 10.14
N VAL A 24 3.12 2.00 10.29
CA VAL A 24 3.19 0.80 9.47
C VAL A 24 2.64 1.24 8.14
N ALA A 25 3.50 1.86 7.33
CA ALA A 25 3.23 2.07 5.92
C ALA A 25 2.82 0.71 5.36
N SER A 26 1.71 0.67 4.61
CA SER A 26 1.10 -0.50 3.96
C SER A 26 2.01 -1.73 3.86
N LYS A 27 1.54 -2.92 4.21
CA LYS A 27 2.36 -4.13 4.29
C LYS A 27 2.59 -4.83 2.94
N ALA A 28 3.62 -5.68 2.90
CA ALA A 28 3.83 -6.57 1.76
C ALA A 28 2.73 -7.66 1.71
N PRO A 29 2.23 -8.02 0.52
CA PRO A 29 1.24 -9.08 0.38
C PRO A 29 1.87 -10.45 0.60
N THR A 30 1.06 -11.39 1.08
CA THR A 30 1.33 -12.82 0.97
C THR A 30 1.34 -13.26 -0.50
N ARG A 31 1.91 -14.45 -0.77
CA ARG A 31 1.96 -15.03 -2.13
C ARG A 31 0.56 -15.27 -2.72
N SER A 32 -0.45 -15.57 -1.90
CA SER A 32 -1.83 -15.74 -2.34
C SER A 32 -2.46 -14.40 -2.70
N GLU A 33 -2.34 -13.39 -1.82
CA GLU A 33 -2.87 -12.04 -2.08
C GLU A 33 -2.27 -11.45 -3.35
N ALA A 34 -0.94 -11.51 -3.52
CA ALA A 34 -0.28 -11.00 -4.71
C ALA A 34 -0.82 -11.64 -6.00
N ARG A 35 -1.09 -12.96 -5.99
CA ARG A 35 -1.68 -13.68 -7.13
C ARG A 35 -3.12 -13.25 -7.39
N PHE A 36 -3.95 -13.13 -6.36
CA PHE A 36 -5.35 -12.73 -6.53
C PHE A 36 -5.50 -11.27 -6.94
N ILE A 37 -4.71 -10.37 -6.36
CA ILE A 37 -4.64 -8.96 -6.74
C ILE A 37 -4.17 -8.82 -8.19
N ALA A 38 -3.08 -9.50 -8.58
CA ALA A 38 -2.61 -9.47 -9.96
C ALA A 38 -3.63 -10.04 -10.95
N LYS A 39 -4.40 -11.08 -10.55
CA LYS A 39 -5.51 -11.59 -11.35
C LYS A 39 -6.59 -10.54 -11.53
N ALA A 40 -7.03 -9.89 -10.45
CA ALA A 40 -8.04 -8.84 -10.49
C ALA A 40 -7.65 -7.69 -11.42
N VAL A 41 -6.41 -7.20 -11.34
CA VAL A 41 -5.87 -6.16 -12.25
C VAL A 41 -5.92 -6.59 -13.72
N ARG A 42 -5.54 -7.84 -14.02
CA ARG A 42 -5.50 -8.34 -15.41
C ARG A 42 -6.87 -8.66 -16.00
N THR A 43 -7.89 -8.84 -15.16
CA THR A 43 -9.24 -9.26 -15.59
C THR A 43 -10.28 -8.16 -15.45
N THR A 44 -9.92 -7.01 -14.88
CA THR A 44 -10.87 -5.89 -14.74
C THR A 44 -11.25 -5.34 -16.10
N SER A 45 -12.54 -5.07 -16.30
CA SER A 45 -13.04 -4.34 -17.47
C SER A 45 -12.86 -2.83 -17.36
N LEU A 46 -12.57 -2.32 -16.15
CA LEU A 46 -12.32 -0.89 -15.94
C LEU A 46 -11.13 -0.44 -16.79
N GLY A 47 -11.31 0.67 -17.52
CA GLY A 47 -10.29 1.25 -18.39
C GLY A 47 -9.79 0.32 -19.52
N GLY A 48 -10.51 -0.77 -19.83
CA GLY A 48 -10.10 -1.74 -20.84
C GLY A 48 -8.84 -2.55 -20.47
N ALA A 49 -8.46 -2.59 -19.19
CA ALA A 49 -7.20 -3.24 -18.78
C ALA A 49 -7.13 -4.75 -19.11
N ASN A 50 -8.29 -5.41 -19.21
CA ASN A 50 -8.41 -6.80 -19.68
C ASN A 50 -8.14 -7.01 -21.17
N GLN A 51 -8.13 -5.95 -21.98
CA GLN A 51 -7.90 -6.01 -23.44
C GLN A 51 -6.44 -5.77 -23.81
N LEU A 52 -5.62 -5.33 -22.85
CA LEU A 52 -4.21 -5.06 -23.07
C LEU A 52 -3.42 -6.36 -23.26
N ASP A 53 -2.47 -6.34 -24.20
CA ASP A 53 -1.51 -7.43 -24.37
C ASP A 53 -0.70 -7.62 -23.07
N ARG A 54 -0.82 -8.82 -22.49
CA ARG A 54 -0.17 -9.17 -21.22
C ARG A 54 1.35 -9.19 -21.29
N SER A 55 1.92 -9.27 -22.48
CA SER A 55 3.37 -9.19 -22.67
C SER A 55 3.89 -7.77 -22.49
N TRP A 56 3.05 -6.73 -22.67
CA TRP A 56 3.45 -5.33 -22.62
C TRP A 56 3.59 -4.78 -21.20
N TYR A 57 3.04 -5.47 -20.20
CA TYR A 57 3.05 -4.99 -18.84
C TYR A 57 3.25 -6.10 -17.81
N ARG A 58 3.60 -5.67 -16.61
CA ARG A 58 3.60 -6.52 -15.42
C ARG A 58 2.86 -5.82 -14.29
N VAL A 59 2.14 -6.61 -13.50
CA VAL A 59 1.56 -6.14 -12.23
C VAL A 59 2.60 -6.35 -11.15
N ASN A 60 3.03 -5.27 -10.49
CA ASN A 60 4.09 -5.29 -9.49
C ASN A 60 3.82 -4.27 -8.38
N ARG A 61 4.80 -4.15 -7.47
CA ARG A 61 4.80 -3.24 -6.32
C ARG A 61 3.57 -3.36 -5.41
N ILE A 62 2.84 -4.47 -5.46
CA ILE A 62 1.60 -4.67 -4.72
C ILE A 62 1.81 -4.43 -3.22
N ARG A 63 0.93 -3.65 -2.59
CA ARG A 63 0.86 -3.43 -1.13
C ARG A 63 -0.56 -3.64 -0.65
N VAL A 64 -0.70 -4.14 0.58
CA VAL A 64 -1.98 -4.27 1.30
C VAL A 64 -1.97 -3.26 2.43
N SER A 65 -3.11 -2.63 2.74
CA SER A 65 -3.14 -1.63 3.80
C SER A 65 -2.84 -2.28 5.15
N SER A 66 -2.06 -1.60 5.99
CA SER A 66 -1.84 -2.00 7.39
C SER A 66 -3.05 -1.68 8.28
N LEU A 67 -3.88 -0.73 7.85
CA LEU A 67 -5.09 -0.29 8.54
C LEU A 67 -6.31 -1.15 8.17
N SER A 68 -6.29 -1.79 7.00
CA SER A 68 -7.35 -2.68 6.55
C SER A 68 -6.85 -3.70 5.52
N ASP A 69 -6.91 -4.97 5.89
CA ASP A 69 -6.54 -6.08 5.00
C ASP A 69 -7.47 -6.23 3.79
N SER A 70 -8.57 -5.48 3.76
CA SER A 70 -9.52 -5.42 2.66
C SER A 70 -9.17 -4.39 1.60
N TRP A 71 -8.06 -3.65 1.73
CA TRP A 71 -7.64 -2.65 0.74
C TRP A 71 -6.20 -2.89 0.28
N ALA A 72 -5.97 -2.69 -1.01
CA ALA A 72 -4.66 -2.87 -1.62
C ALA A 72 -4.42 -1.87 -2.75
N ILE A 73 -3.14 -1.67 -3.07
CA ILE A 73 -2.69 -0.95 -4.25
C ILE A 73 -1.78 -1.84 -5.09
N ALA A 74 -1.88 -1.73 -6.42
CA ALA A 74 -1.03 -2.41 -7.37
C ALA A 74 -0.59 -1.46 -8.48
N TRP A 75 0.58 -1.74 -9.07
CA TRP A 75 1.13 -0.98 -10.19
C TRP A 75 1.14 -1.85 -11.42
N GLN A 76 0.78 -1.27 -12.55
CA GLN A 76 0.99 -1.85 -13.86
C GLN A 76 2.10 -1.07 -14.54
N THR A 77 3.26 -1.69 -14.73
CA THR A 77 4.44 -1.06 -15.36
C THR A 77 4.74 -1.72 -16.69
N ALA A 78 5.24 -0.95 -17.66
CA ALA A 78 5.69 -1.48 -18.93
C ALA A 78 6.79 -2.54 -18.75
N THR A 79 6.74 -3.58 -19.57
CA THR A 79 7.88 -4.44 -19.87
C THR A 79 8.65 -3.86 -21.06
N LYS A 80 9.80 -4.44 -21.39
CA LYS A 80 10.54 -4.10 -22.62
C LYS A 80 9.68 -4.16 -23.89
N ALA A 81 8.80 -5.16 -23.99
CA ALA A 81 7.93 -5.32 -25.16
C ALA A 81 6.82 -4.25 -25.25
N GLY A 82 6.44 -3.68 -24.10
CA GLY A 82 5.42 -2.63 -23.99
C GLY A 82 5.96 -1.21 -23.93
N GLU A 83 7.28 -1.02 -23.97
CA GLU A 83 7.88 0.32 -24.02
C GLU A 83 7.33 1.10 -25.22
N GLY A 84 6.85 2.32 -24.97
CA GLY A 84 6.21 3.18 -25.99
C GLY A 84 4.79 2.77 -26.42
N LYS A 85 4.28 1.61 -25.98
CA LYS A 85 2.94 1.09 -26.34
C LYS A 85 1.97 1.02 -25.18
N PHE A 86 2.50 0.95 -23.97
CA PHE A 86 1.72 0.79 -22.75
C PHE A 86 1.97 1.97 -21.80
N GLN A 87 0.88 2.58 -21.33
CA GLN A 87 0.93 3.62 -20.30
C GLN A 87 0.80 2.99 -18.91
N PRO A 88 1.77 3.20 -18.00
CA PRO A 88 1.66 2.72 -16.63
C PRO A 88 0.43 3.26 -15.89
N ALA A 89 -0.10 2.47 -14.98
CA ALA A 89 -1.24 2.87 -14.15
C ALA A 89 -1.12 2.28 -12.73
N TYR A 90 -1.77 2.96 -11.78
CA TYR A 90 -1.99 2.50 -10.42
C TYR A 90 -3.43 1.97 -10.30
N PHE A 91 -3.62 1.02 -9.41
CA PHE A 91 -4.89 0.35 -9.18
C PHE A 91 -5.15 0.34 -7.68
N ILE A 92 -6.30 0.86 -7.26
CA ILE A 92 -6.82 0.66 -5.91
C ILE A 92 -7.83 -0.48 -5.96
N LEU A 93 -7.64 -1.44 -5.07
CA LEU A 93 -8.46 -2.63 -4.98
C LEU A 93 -9.10 -2.74 -3.60
N ALA A 94 -10.31 -3.27 -3.58
CA ALA A 94 -10.99 -3.70 -2.36
C ALA A 94 -11.24 -5.20 -2.41
N GLN A 95 -11.23 -5.83 -1.24
CA GLN A 95 -11.78 -7.15 -1.00
C GLN A 95 -13.06 -6.98 -0.19
N PRO A 96 -14.25 -7.00 -0.84
CA PRO A 96 -15.52 -6.86 -0.16
C PRO A 96 -15.67 -7.86 0.99
N GLN A 97 -16.31 -7.45 2.07
CA GLN A 97 -16.48 -8.30 3.24
C GLN A 97 -17.18 -9.62 2.86
N GLY A 98 -16.64 -10.75 3.33
CA GLY A 98 -17.12 -12.09 2.98
C GLY A 98 -16.71 -12.58 1.58
N ALA A 99 -16.13 -11.74 0.73
CA ALA A 99 -15.61 -12.16 -0.57
C ALA A 99 -14.18 -12.68 -0.47
N LYS A 100 -13.88 -13.74 -1.22
CA LYS A 100 -12.50 -14.25 -1.42
C LYS A 100 -11.81 -13.63 -2.64
N ARG A 101 -12.40 -12.58 -3.22
CA ARG A 101 -11.97 -12.01 -4.51
C ARG A 101 -11.68 -10.53 -4.34
N TRP A 102 -10.54 -10.10 -4.88
CA TRP A 102 -10.19 -8.70 -5.03
C TRP A 102 -10.91 -8.11 -6.23
N VAL A 103 -11.37 -6.87 -6.09
CA VAL A 103 -12.05 -6.09 -7.12
C VAL A 103 -11.29 -4.79 -7.30
N VAL A 104 -11.04 -4.39 -8.54
CA VAL A 104 -10.46 -3.08 -8.84
C VAL A 104 -11.56 -2.03 -8.67
N MET A 105 -11.30 -1.04 -7.83
CA MET A 105 -12.26 0.02 -7.49
C MET A 105 -11.93 1.34 -8.20
N SER A 106 -10.65 1.59 -8.46
CA SER A 106 -10.17 2.78 -9.17
C SER A 106 -8.87 2.46 -9.89
N LEU A 107 -8.65 3.10 -11.05
CA LEU A 107 -7.40 3.02 -11.80
C LEU A 107 -7.07 4.37 -12.42
N GLY A 108 -5.78 4.65 -12.59
CA GLY A 108 -5.31 5.87 -13.24
C GLY A 108 -3.84 6.17 -12.93
N THR A 109 -3.43 7.41 -13.17
CA THR A 109 -2.06 7.89 -12.91
C THR A 109 -1.99 8.99 -11.85
N ALA A 110 -3.12 9.62 -11.53
CA ALA A 110 -3.24 10.65 -10.51
C ALA A 110 -4.54 10.47 -9.73
N LEU A 111 -4.53 10.85 -8.44
CA LEU A 111 -5.69 10.84 -7.54
C LEU A 111 -6.42 9.47 -7.47
N VAL A 112 -5.70 8.37 -7.70
CA VAL A 112 -6.30 7.04 -7.77
C VAL A 112 -6.81 6.62 -6.39
N GLY A 113 -8.10 6.30 -6.33
CA GLY A 113 -8.80 5.90 -5.11
C GLY A 113 -9.35 7.03 -4.24
N CYS A 114 -9.11 8.29 -4.60
CA CYS A 114 -9.83 9.40 -3.98
C CYS A 114 -11.33 9.27 -4.28
N GLY A 115 -12.15 9.46 -3.25
CA GLY A 115 -13.61 9.34 -3.29
C GLY A 115 -14.12 7.90 -3.24
N VAL A 116 -13.21 6.93 -3.23
CA VAL A 116 -13.52 5.49 -3.33
C VAL A 116 -13.05 4.73 -2.10
N ALA A 117 -11.82 4.95 -1.65
CA ALA A 117 -11.30 4.36 -0.42
C ALA A 117 -11.31 5.42 0.71
N PRO A 118 -11.36 5.00 1.99
CA PRO A 118 -11.18 5.92 3.10
C PRO A 118 -9.85 6.66 3.02
N ASN A 119 -9.84 7.96 3.34
CA ASN A 119 -8.63 8.79 3.23
C ASN A 119 -7.43 8.24 4.02
N VAL A 120 -7.69 7.64 5.19
CA VAL A 120 -6.64 7.02 6.01
C VAL A 120 -6.00 5.82 5.32
N VAL A 121 -6.79 5.04 4.58
CA VAL A 121 -6.31 3.91 3.77
C VAL A 121 -5.51 4.41 2.57
N ILE A 122 -5.97 5.45 1.86
CA ILE A 122 -5.19 6.04 0.76
C ILE A 122 -3.85 6.57 1.27
N LYS A 123 -3.84 7.24 2.43
CA LYS A 123 -2.61 7.71 3.06
C LYS A 123 -1.66 6.57 3.41
N ASP A 124 -2.18 5.47 3.93
CA ASP A 124 -1.38 4.28 4.22
C ASP A 124 -0.82 3.59 2.95
N LEU A 125 -1.63 3.48 1.90
CA LEU A 125 -1.24 2.80 0.65
C LEU A 125 -0.30 3.62 -0.22
N THR A 126 -0.46 4.94 -0.25
CA THR A 126 0.24 5.83 -1.20
C THR A 126 1.23 6.78 -0.54
N GLY A 127 1.14 6.99 0.77
CA GLY A 127 1.83 8.07 1.48
C GLY A 127 1.26 9.48 1.20
N GLY A 128 0.32 9.61 0.27
CA GLY A 128 -0.31 10.87 -0.13
C GLY A 128 -1.65 11.12 0.57
N THR A 129 -2.27 12.26 0.27
CA THR A 129 -3.60 12.61 0.77
C THR A 129 -4.48 13.05 -0.37
N CYS A 130 -5.76 12.67 -0.33
CA CYS A 130 -6.72 13.15 -1.31
C CYS A 130 -7.06 14.63 -1.07
N PRO A 131 -7.38 15.39 -2.14
CA PRO A 131 -7.87 16.75 -2.02
C PRO A 131 -9.12 16.84 -1.12
N PRO A 132 -9.34 17.99 -0.45
CA PRO A 132 -10.56 18.23 0.30
C PRO A 132 -11.81 18.05 -0.58
N GLY A 133 -12.81 17.32 -0.09
CA GLY A 133 -14.07 17.06 -0.81
C GLY A 133 -14.08 15.79 -1.67
N GLU A 134 -12.92 15.23 -1.99
CA GLU A 134 -12.78 13.98 -2.76
C GLU A 134 -12.45 12.77 -1.87
N GLY A 135 -12.84 12.78 -0.61
CA GLY A 135 -12.42 11.76 0.35
C GLY A 135 -13.59 11.16 1.11
N ILE A 136 -13.63 9.83 1.22
CA ILE A 136 -14.51 9.19 2.20
C ILE A 136 -13.86 9.38 3.58
N ARG A 137 -14.55 10.05 4.49
CA ARG A 137 -14.10 10.20 5.89
C ARG A 137 -13.99 8.79 6.48
N GLY A 138 -12.78 8.36 6.81
CA GLY A 138 -12.57 7.14 7.58
C GLY A 138 -13.01 7.40 9.01
N SER A 139 -14.01 6.65 9.47
CA SER A 139 -14.42 6.54 10.87
C SER A 139 -13.54 5.53 11.61
#